data_AF-A0A7M2A521-F1
#
_entry.id   AF-A0A7M2A521-F1
#
_cell.length_a   1.000
_cell.length_b   1.000
_cell.length_c   1.000
_cell.angle_alpha   90.00
_cell.angle_beta   90.00
_cell.angle_gamma   90.00
#
_symmetry.space_group_name_H-M   'P 1'
#
loop_
_entity.id
_entity.type
_entity.pdbx_description
1 polymer ?
#
loop_
_entity_poly.entity_id
_entity_poly.type
_entity_poly.pdbx_seq_one_letter_code
_entity_poly.pdbx_strand_id
1 'polypeptide(L)'
;MKISEVGKLFDKIIEFYPAFTGTASKLQSWHETLTDIPFELAQTNLKKYVADPENKYPPHPGALAKKPIVTESDRYHTGLKMSGQRILATNENLSMGAVGPTEEQRRKVRDLLEKK
;
A
#
# COMPACT_ATOMS: atom_id res chain seq x y z
N MET A 1 -2.24 3.48 -17.54
CA MET A 1 -0.89 3.00 -17.91
C MET A 1 -0.51 3.52 -19.28
N LYS A 2 0.76 3.91 -19.49
CA LYS A 2 1.26 4.31 -20.81
C LYS A 2 1.50 3.08 -21.69
N ILE A 3 1.43 3.26 -23.01
CA ILE A 3 1.69 2.19 -23.97
C ILE A 3 3.09 1.56 -23.81
N SER A 4 4.10 2.37 -23.49
CA SER A 4 5.47 1.89 -23.22
C SER A 4 5.58 1.03 -21.96
N GLU A 5 4.72 1.26 -20.97
CA GLU A 5 4.64 0.46 -19.75
C GLU A 5 3.98 -0.90 -20.02
N VAL A 6 3.01 -0.95 -20.94
CA VAL A 6 2.44 -2.22 -21.43
C VAL A 6 3.50 -3.03 -22.18
N GLY A 7 4.35 -2.38 -22.98
CA GLY A 7 5.51 -3.03 -23.59
C GLY A 7 6.42 -3.71 -22.55
N LYS A 8 6.76 -3.00 -21.47
CA LYS A 8 7.53 -3.58 -20.35
C LYS A 8 6.85 -4.76 -19.67
N LEU A 9 5.51 -4.78 -19.61
CA LEU A 9 4.78 -5.96 -19.12
C LEU A 9 4.92 -7.14 -20.08
N PHE A 10 4.85 -6.91 -21.40
CA PHE A 10 5.04 -7.96 -22.39
C PHE A 10 6.42 -8.58 -22.28
N ASP A 11 7.47 -7.76 -22.17
CA ASP A 11 8.85 -8.25 -22.01
C ASP A 11 8.96 -9.18 -20.80
N LYS A 12 8.40 -8.77 -19.65
CA LYS A 12 8.35 -9.62 -18.45
C LYS A 12 7.54 -10.88 -18.64
N ILE A 13 6.41 -10.83 -19.33
CA ILE A 13 5.59 -12.02 -19.60
C ILE A 13 6.37 -13.01 -20.48
N ILE A 14 7.15 -12.52 -21.45
CA ILE A 14 8.00 -13.35 -22.31
C ILE A 14 9.09 -14.04 -21.49
N GLU A 15 9.69 -13.35 -20.52
CA GLU A 15 10.69 -13.95 -19.60
C GLU A 15 10.15 -15.15 -18.83
N PHE A 16 8.89 -15.10 -18.38
CA PHE A 16 8.25 -16.21 -17.65
C PHE A 16 7.59 -17.24 -18.56
N TYR A 17 7.11 -16.82 -19.73
CA TYR A 17 6.37 -17.65 -20.68
C TYR A 17 6.92 -17.45 -22.10
N PRO A 18 7.96 -18.19 -22.51
CA PRO A 18 8.63 -18.00 -23.80
C PRO A 18 7.72 -18.16 -25.03
N ALA A 19 6.60 -18.87 -24.90
CA ALA A 19 5.61 -19.04 -25.96
C ALA A 19 4.70 -17.81 -26.17
N PHE A 20 4.73 -16.83 -25.26
CA PHE A 20 3.93 -15.62 -25.38
C PHE A 20 4.50 -14.72 -26.49
N THR A 21 3.62 -14.27 -27.39
CA THR A 21 3.99 -13.38 -28.50
C THR A 21 3.29 -12.03 -28.38
N GLY A 22 4.10 -10.97 -28.35
CA GLY A 22 3.64 -9.59 -28.35
C GLY A 22 3.52 -9.03 -29.77
N THR A 23 2.31 -8.92 -30.30
CA THR A 23 2.05 -8.18 -31.55
C THR A 23 1.65 -6.74 -31.24
N ALA A 24 1.89 -5.80 -32.16
CA ALA A 24 1.45 -4.41 -32.01
C ALA A 24 -0.07 -4.28 -31.71
N SER A 25 -0.90 -5.10 -32.36
CA SER A 25 -2.34 -5.16 -32.10
C SER A 25 -2.67 -5.56 -30.66
N LYS A 26 -2.10 -6.68 -30.17
CA LYS A 26 -2.24 -7.10 -28.75
C LYS A 26 -1.80 -6.00 -27.77
N LEU A 27 -0.69 -5.32 -28.08
CA LEU A 27 -0.15 -4.27 -27.21
C LEU A 27 -1.14 -3.09 -27.11
N GLN A 28 -1.72 -2.69 -28.24
CA GLN A 28 -2.77 -1.67 -28.27
C GLN A 28 -4.02 -2.09 -27.49
N SER A 29 -4.51 -3.32 -27.67
CA SER A 29 -5.68 -3.83 -26.94
C SER A 29 -5.44 -3.92 -25.42
N TRP A 30 -4.21 -4.29 -25.01
CA TRP A 30 -3.83 -4.31 -23.60
C TRP A 30 -3.72 -2.90 -23.03
N HIS A 31 -3.23 -1.93 -23.80
CA HIS A 31 -3.21 -0.53 -23.38
C HIS A 31 -4.62 0.00 -23.12
N GLU A 32 -5.57 -0.27 -24.02
CA GLU A 32 -6.98 0.09 -23.83
C GLU A 32 -7.57 -0.57 -22.57
N THR A 33 -7.25 -1.85 -22.32
CA THR A 33 -7.76 -2.58 -21.15
C THR A 33 -7.14 -2.11 -19.82
N LEU A 34 -5.87 -1.71 -19.86
CA LEU A 34 -5.08 -1.34 -18.67
C LEU A 34 -4.94 0.18 -18.49
N THR A 35 -5.75 0.97 -19.19
CA THR A 35 -5.64 2.44 -19.22
C THR A 35 -5.71 3.05 -17.81
N ASP A 36 -6.59 2.56 -16.94
CA ASP A 36 -6.77 3.09 -15.57
C ASP A 36 -5.96 2.35 -14.50
N ILE A 37 -5.16 1.36 -14.90
CA ILE A 37 -4.39 0.53 -13.98
C ILE A 37 -2.99 1.14 -13.81
N PRO A 38 -2.52 1.39 -12.57
CA PRO A 38 -1.13 1.78 -12.33
C PRO A 38 -0.17 0.68 -12.75
N PHE A 39 0.94 1.04 -13.40
CA PHE A 39 1.96 0.07 -13.85
C PHE A 39 2.47 -0.82 -12.71
N GLU A 40 2.75 -0.24 -11.55
CA GLU A 40 3.27 -0.99 -10.40
C GLU A 40 2.28 -2.02 -9.84
N LEU A 41 0.97 -1.71 -9.92
CA LEU A 41 -0.06 -2.66 -9.52
C LEU A 41 -0.08 -3.86 -10.48
N ALA A 42 -0.10 -3.61 -11.79
CA ALA A 42 -0.08 -4.67 -12.80
C ALA A 42 1.19 -5.52 -12.71
N GLN A 43 2.34 -4.90 -12.46
CA GLN A 43 3.61 -5.62 -12.27
C GLN A 43 3.58 -6.49 -11.01
N THR A 44 3.02 -5.97 -9.91
CA THR A 44 2.85 -6.75 -8.67
C THR A 44 1.91 -7.93 -8.88
N ASN A 45 0.82 -7.72 -9.60
CA ASN A 45 -0.13 -8.78 -9.94
C ASN A 45 0.48 -9.84 -10.86
N LEU A 46 1.32 -9.44 -11.83
CA LEU A 46 2.06 -10.36 -12.69
C LEU A 46 2.98 -11.26 -11.86
N LYS A 47 3.76 -10.68 -10.92
CA LYS A 47 4.63 -11.46 -10.02
C LYS A 47 3.83 -12.47 -9.21
N LYS A 48 2.68 -12.08 -8.67
CA LYS A 48 1.79 -12.97 -7.91
C LYS A 48 1.21 -14.08 -8.80
N TYR A 49 0.80 -13.74 -10.01
CA TYR A 49 0.24 -14.68 -10.97
C TYR A 49 1.26 -15.77 -11.35
N VAL A 50 2.50 -15.37 -11.65
CA VAL A 50 3.58 -16.30 -12.02
C VAL A 50 4.03 -17.17 -10.84
N ALA A 51 3.94 -16.67 -9.61
CA ALA A 51 4.31 -17.42 -8.42
C ALA A 51 3.33 -18.56 -8.08
N ASP A 52 2.14 -18.58 -8.69
CA ASP A 52 1.15 -19.63 -8.50
C ASP A 52 1.45 -20.81 -9.46
N PRO A 53 1.74 -22.02 -8.94
CA PRO A 53 2.11 -23.17 -9.75
C PRO A 53 0.97 -23.68 -10.66
N GLU A 54 -0.27 -23.31 -10.40
CA GLU A 54 -1.41 -23.68 -11.25
C GLU A 54 -1.48 -22.83 -12.53
N ASN A 55 -0.81 -21.66 -12.56
CA ASN A 55 -0.81 -20.76 -13.71
C ASN A 55 0.21 -21.18 -14.78
N LYS A 56 -0.15 -22.22 -15.52
CA LYS A 56 0.65 -22.79 -16.63
C LYS A 56 0.67 -21.94 -17.90
N TYR A 57 -0.22 -20.94 -18.01
CA TYR A 57 -0.41 -20.14 -19.21
C TYR A 57 -0.20 -18.64 -18.95
N PRO A 58 0.27 -17.88 -19.96
CA PRO A 58 0.41 -16.43 -19.84
C PRO A 58 -0.88 -15.76 -19.37
N PRO A 59 -0.79 -14.73 -18.50
CA PRO A 59 -1.97 -14.03 -18.03
C PRO A 59 -2.63 -13.23 -19.16
N HIS A 60 -3.95 -13.09 -19.06
CA HIS A 60 -4.71 -12.10 -19.82
C HIS A 60 -4.66 -10.73 -19.09
N PRO A 61 -4.93 -9.58 -19.75
CA PRO A 61 -4.75 -8.27 -19.12
C PRO A 61 -5.64 -8.07 -17.88
N GLY A 62 -6.84 -8.66 -17.88
CA GLY A 62 -7.75 -8.64 -16.72
C GLY A 62 -7.17 -9.29 -15.45
N ALA A 63 -6.32 -10.31 -15.57
CA ALA A 63 -5.64 -10.91 -14.43
C ALA A 63 -4.68 -9.91 -13.76
N LEU A 64 -4.08 -9.02 -14.55
CA LEU A 64 -3.16 -7.98 -14.07
C LEU A 64 -3.91 -6.74 -13.57
N ALA A 65 -5.13 -6.51 -14.03
CA ALA A 65 -6.00 -5.42 -13.59
C ALA A 65 -6.67 -5.67 -12.22
N LYS A 66 -6.55 -6.88 -11.66
CA LYS A 66 -7.21 -7.27 -10.41
C LYS A 66 -6.77 -6.35 -9.26
N LYS A 67 -7.67 -5.44 -8.86
CA LYS A 67 -7.44 -4.60 -7.69
C LYS A 67 -7.44 -5.48 -6.44
N PRO A 68 -6.57 -5.22 -5.45
CA PRO A 68 -6.64 -5.93 -4.19
C PRO A 68 -8.04 -5.74 -3.60
N ILE A 69 -8.71 -6.86 -3.33
CA ILE A 69 -9.96 -6.84 -2.57
C ILE A 69 -9.52 -6.47 -1.15
N VAL A 70 -9.64 -5.18 -0.81
CA VAL A 70 -9.35 -4.72 0.55
C VAL A 70 -10.43 -5.30 1.44
N THR A 71 -10.06 -6.31 2.22
CA THR A 71 -10.97 -6.97 3.14
C THR A 71 -11.34 -6.03 4.29
N GLU A 72 -12.45 -6.30 4.98
CA GLU A 72 -12.86 -5.58 6.19
C GLU A 72 -11.71 -5.55 7.22
N SER A 73 -11.00 -6.68 7.35
CA SER A 73 -9.85 -6.84 8.23
C SER A 73 -8.68 -5.93 7.85
N ASP A 74 -8.39 -5.78 6.55
CA ASP A 74 -7.31 -4.90 6.08
C ASP A 74 -7.63 -3.43 6.35
N ARG A 75 -8.91 -3.04 6.22
CA ARG A 75 -9.37 -1.68 6.56
C ARG A 75 -9.22 -1.40 8.04
N TYR A 76 -9.61 -2.37 8.88
CA TYR A 76 -9.49 -2.26 10.33
C TYR A 76 -8.04 -2.08 10.79
N HIS A 77 -7.12 -2.94 10.32
CA HIS A 77 -5.71 -2.84 10.67
C HIS A 77 -5.06 -1.54 10.16
N THR A 78 -5.45 -1.09 8.97
CA THR A 78 -5.01 0.21 8.45
C THR A 78 -5.52 1.35 9.32
N GLY A 79 -6.78 1.28 9.75
CA GLY A 79 -7.38 2.23 10.69
C GLY A 79 -6.63 2.30 12.02
N LEU A 80 -6.28 1.16 12.61
CA LEU A 80 -5.49 1.07 13.85
C LEU A 80 -4.10 1.68 13.69
N LYS A 81 -3.41 1.40 12.57
CA LYS A 81 -2.07 1.95 12.33
C LYS A 81 -2.11 3.48 12.18
N MET A 82 -3.10 3.98 11.45
CA MET A 82 -3.31 5.42 11.25
C MET A 82 -3.70 6.14 12.55
N SER A 83 -4.54 5.53 13.40
CA SER A 83 -4.91 6.11 14.68
C SER A 83 -3.72 6.17 15.63
N GLY A 84 -2.91 5.10 15.70
CA GLY A 84 -1.67 5.08 16.48
C GLY A 84 -0.69 6.16 16.06
N GLN A 85 -0.47 6.35 14.76
CA GLN A 85 0.40 7.40 14.24
C GLN A 85 -0.08 8.81 14.62
N ARG A 86 -1.40 9.06 14.58
CA ARG A 86 -1.97 10.34 15.02
C ARG A 86 -1.80 10.59 16.51
N ILE A 87 -1.96 9.55 17.35
CA ILE A 87 -1.77 9.67 18.79
C ILE A 87 -0.32 10.01 19.11
N LEU A 88 0.64 9.34 18.47
CA LEU A 88 2.06 9.64 18.65
C LEU A 88 2.39 11.09 18.26
N ALA A 89 1.95 11.54 17.09
CA ALA A 89 2.15 12.93 16.65
C ALA A 89 1.49 13.95 17.60
N THR A 90 0.33 13.62 18.15
CA THR A 90 -0.35 14.47 19.14
C THR A 90 0.42 14.53 20.46
N ASN A 91 0.91 13.39 20.93
CA ASN A 91 1.74 13.31 22.14
C ASN A 91 3.07 14.05 21.98
N GLU A 92 3.69 13.99 20.81
CA GLU A 92 4.88 14.79 20.49
C GLU A 92 4.58 16.29 20.55
N ASN A 93 3.45 16.74 19.99
CA ASN A 93 3.07 18.15 20.08
C ASN A 93 2.77 18.58 21.53
N LEU A 94 2.12 17.72 22.32
CA LEU A 94 1.87 17.97 23.73
C LEU A 94 3.17 18.02 24.54
N SER A 95 4.13 17.14 24.25
CA SER A 95 5.42 17.13 24.96
C SER A 95 6.27 18.37 24.62
N MET A 96 6.22 18.86 23.37
CA MET A 96 6.89 20.11 23.00
C MET A 96 6.27 21.35 23.66
N GLY A 97 4.96 21.36 23.89
CA GLY A 97 4.26 22.45 24.58
C GLY A 97 4.18 22.31 26.11
N ALA A 98 4.62 21.17 26.66
CA ALA A 98 4.53 20.87 28.07
C ALA A 98 5.64 21.57 28.86
N VAL A 99 5.32 22.71 29.45
CA VAL A 99 6.09 23.23 30.59
C VAL A 99 5.75 22.42 31.83
N GLY A 100 6.77 21.97 32.55
CA GLY A 100 6.57 21.25 33.81
C GLY A 100 5.80 22.11 34.83
N PRO A 101 5.11 21.48 35.80
CA PRO A 101 4.37 22.21 36.82
C PRO A 101 5.31 23.14 37.60
N THR A 102 4.83 24.35 37.89
CA THR A 102 5.60 25.39 38.60
C THR A 102 5.89 24.97 40.04
N GLU A 103 6.91 25.57 40.67
CA GLU A 103 7.26 25.25 42.06
C GLU A 103 6.09 25.46 43.03
N GLU A 104 5.25 26.48 42.79
CA GLU A 104 4.05 26.69 43.61
C GLU A 104 3.02 25.57 43.46
N GLN A 105 2.84 25.04 42.23
CA GLN A 105 1.97 23.90 41.97
C GLN A 105 2.51 22.62 42.63
N ARG A 106 3.83 22.39 42.55
CA ARG A 106 4.49 21.24 43.21
C ARG A 106 4.38 21.34 44.73
N ARG A 107 4.53 22.52 45.32
CA ARG A 107 4.36 22.76 46.76
C ARG A 107 2.93 22.45 47.20
N LYS A 108 1.91 22.97 46.51
CA LYS A 108 0.49 22.71 46.82
C LYS A 108 0.15 21.22 46.79
N VAL A 109 0.70 20.46 45.85
CA VAL A 109 0.50 19.01 45.77
C VAL A 109 1.16 18.30 46.95
N ARG A 110 2.38 18.70 47.34
CA ARG A 110 3.07 18.15 48.52
C ARG A 110 2.28 18.37 49.81
N ASP A 111 1.81 19.60 50.03
CA ASP A 111 1.03 19.98 51.21
C ASP A 111 -0.31 19.20 51.31
N LEU A 112 -0.90 18.81 50.16
CA LEU A 112 -2.12 18.00 50.12
C LEU A 112 -1.87 16.51 50.42
N LEU A 113 -0.71 15.98 50.02
CA LEU A 113 -0.32 14.61 50.30
C LEU A 113 0.08 14.40 51.77
N GLU A 114 0.67 15.41 52.40
CA GLU A 114 1.04 15.40 53.83
C GLU A 114 -0.16 15.58 54.78
N LYS A 115 -1.29 16.06 54.27
CA LYS A 115 -2.55 16.24 55.03
C LYS A 115 -3.47 15.01 55.01
N LYS A 116 -3.07 13.93 54.36
CA LYS A 116 -3.76 12.62 54.35
C LYS A 116 -3.04 11.65 55.29
#